data_AF-A0A4Z1IKY7-F1
#
_entry.id   AF-A0A4Z1IKY7-F1
#
_cell.length_a   1.000
_cell.length_b   1.000
_cell.length_c   1.000
_cell.angle_alpha   90.00
_cell.angle_beta   90.00
_cell.angle_gamma   90.00
#
_symmetry.space_group_name_H-M   'P 1'
#
loop_
_entity.id
_entity.type
_entity.pdbx_description
1 polymer ?
#
loop_
_entity_poly.entity_id
_entity_poly.type
_entity_poly.pdbx_seq_one_letter_code
_entity_poly.pdbx_strand_id
1 'polypeptide(L)'
;MAHKLLFQLFLFVDTTFAFVHPGLLVSETDITRIKSKLTQKLDPWQSSWDKLTSISYGQSNYTNNAVARVYRDPATGINSNAQLLWHDAAAAFALGLRWKIEGDAQYAEAAAAILTAWGEKLENFDDVDDQYLTTGLQGHELVNAAELIRDYAPFAESGLATFTAMFERTFLAKNLYFLNHSAASEHNVKHFFAGWELCNMASVMAFGVLTDNSTVFDYAVDYFKTGSGNGAINNCISNLVTEPGTGKIMGQPQEAGRDQGHTGLDFQLLGVLAQQAWNQGEDLYGYNNSKILLGAEYYARYNLNNDVPFEPYTNGIVSYTEVSNNSRGSYRPTWELLYAHYGQIKGVDAPWTKEYRNYTVTMMGGFEGGAGSWGEGSGRYDGLGWGSLLYHLDPEDIATAGNNSLAASNSTGTTIASVSTSK
;
A
#
# COMPACT_ATOMS: atom_id res chain seq x y z
N MET A 1 -56.97 17.76 -29.47
CA MET A 1 -55.78 16.88 -29.47
C MET A 1 -54.54 17.75 -29.44
N ALA A 2 -53.79 17.75 -28.33
CA ALA A 2 -52.38 18.16 -28.26
C ALA A 2 -51.89 17.85 -26.84
N HIS A 3 -51.39 16.63 -26.61
CA HIS A 3 -50.66 16.30 -25.39
C HIS A 3 -49.23 16.83 -25.56
N LYS A 4 -48.85 17.87 -24.79
CA LYS A 4 -47.46 18.28 -24.66
C LYS A 4 -46.78 17.34 -23.66
N LEU A 5 -45.96 16.43 -24.16
CA LEU A 5 -44.98 15.70 -23.34
C LEU A 5 -43.93 16.71 -22.86
N LEU A 6 -43.81 16.89 -21.55
CA LEU A 6 -42.67 17.59 -20.94
C LEU A 6 -41.58 16.54 -20.75
N PHE A 7 -40.50 16.62 -21.53
CA PHE A 7 -39.31 15.78 -21.35
C PHE A 7 -38.47 16.42 -20.25
N GLN A 8 -38.42 15.82 -19.07
CA GLN A 8 -37.44 16.20 -18.04
C GLN A 8 -36.07 15.64 -18.46
N LEU A 9 -35.22 16.54 -18.93
CA LEU A 9 -33.81 16.27 -19.16
C LEU A 9 -33.14 16.14 -17.78
N PHE A 10 -32.89 14.91 -17.32
CA PHE A 10 -31.97 14.68 -16.22
C PHE A 10 -30.56 14.97 -16.73
N LEU A 11 -30.04 16.14 -16.38
CA LEU A 11 -28.60 16.41 -16.45
C LEU A 11 -27.97 15.55 -15.36
N PHE A 12 -27.47 14.37 -15.73
CA PHE A 12 -26.44 13.70 -14.95
C PHE A 12 -25.23 14.62 -15.00
N VAL A 13 -25.00 15.35 -13.92
CA VAL A 13 -23.69 15.95 -13.69
C VAL A 13 -22.79 14.77 -13.38
N ASP A 14 -22.09 14.27 -14.41
CA ASP A 14 -20.94 13.41 -14.19
C ASP A 14 -19.96 14.23 -13.35
N THR A 15 -19.99 14.03 -12.03
CA THR A 15 -18.90 14.47 -11.17
C THR A 15 -17.72 13.58 -11.53
N THR A 16 -16.95 13.99 -12.54
CA THR A 16 -15.64 13.40 -12.82
C THR A 16 -14.79 13.66 -11.58
N PHE A 17 -14.62 12.63 -10.75
CA PHE A 17 -13.67 12.70 -9.64
C PHE A 17 -12.28 12.71 -10.25
N ALA A 18 -11.56 13.83 -10.11
CA ALA A 18 -10.17 13.90 -10.53
C ALA A 18 -9.30 13.26 -9.44
N PHE A 19 -8.32 12.46 -9.84
CA PHE A 19 -7.37 11.90 -8.88
C PHE A 19 -6.56 13.02 -8.20
N VAL A 20 -6.25 12.79 -6.92
CA VAL A 20 -5.42 13.67 -6.10
C VAL A 20 -3.96 13.29 -6.29
N HIS A 21 -3.11 14.30 -6.46
CA HIS A 21 -1.69 14.13 -6.71
C HIS A 21 -0.84 15.17 -5.95
N PRO A 22 0.20 14.76 -5.20
CA PRO A 22 0.47 13.38 -4.77
C PRO A 22 -0.67 12.84 -3.89
N GLY A 23 -1.15 11.63 -4.21
CA GLY A 23 -2.26 10.99 -3.51
C GLY A 23 -2.17 9.47 -3.43
N LEU A 24 -0.96 8.92 -3.54
CA LEU A 24 -0.69 7.51 -3.24
C LEU A 24 -0.33 7.35 -1.76
N LEU A 25 0.86 6.86 -1.41
CA LEU A 25 1.29 6.71 -0.01
C LEU A 25 1.72 8.03 0.64
N VAL A 26 1.95 9.07 -0.15
CA VAL A 26 2.37 10.39 0.33
C VAL A 26 1.38 11.43 -0.15
N SER A 27 0.88 12.26 0.75
CA SER A 27 0.04 13.41 0.41
C SER A 27 0.76 14.75 0.64
N GLU A 28 0.24 15.83 0.08
CA GLU A 28 0.72 17.19 0.38
C GLU A 28 0.60 17.56 1.87
N THR A 29 -0.38 16.98 2.57
CA THR A 29 -0.52 17.17 4.03
C THR A 29 0.64 16.52 4.77
N ASP A 30 1.09 15.34 4.34
CA ASP A 30 2.23 14.65 4.94
C ASP A 30 3.53 15.41 4.68
N ILE A 31 3.76 15.88 3.45
CA ILE A 31 4.93 16.70 3.09
C ILE A 31 4.98 17.97 3.95
N THR A 32 3.84 18.66 4.10
CA THR A 32 3.75 19.87 4.92
C THR A 32 4.03 19.57 6.39
N ARG A 33 3.46 18.49 6.93
CA ARG A 33 3.74 18.04 8.31
C ARG A 33 5.22 17.77 8.51
N ILE A 34 5.83 16.97 7.64
CA ILE A 34 7.25 16.61 7.73
C ILE A 34 8.13 17.86 7.74
N LYS A 35 7.94 18.79 6.78
CA LYS A 35 8.70 20.05 6.73
C LYS A 35 8.60 20.85 8.04
N SER A 36 7.39 20.94 8.59
CA SER A 36 7.14 21.62 9.87
C SER A 36 7.88 20.95 11.02
N LYS A 37 7.78 19.62 11.15
CA LYS A 37 8.41 18.86 12.23
C LYS A 37 9.93 18.87 12.13
N LEU A 38 10.50 18.80 10.94
CA LEU A 38 11.95 18.90 10.70
C LEU A 38 12.49 20.31 10.99
N THR A 39 11.74 21.36 10.64
CA THR A 39 12.12 22.75 11.01
C THR A 39 12.21 22.90 12.53
N GLN A 40 11.34 22.22 13.26
CA GLN A 40 11.29 22.20 14.73
C GLN A 40 12.23 21.16 15.36
N LYS A 41 12.85 20.29 14.56
CA LYS A 41 13.72 19.18 15.00
C LYS A 41 13.03 18.23 15.97
N LEU A 42 11.78 17.88 15.69
CA LEU A 42 10.98 17.00 16.53
C LEU A 42 11.19 15.53 16.17
N ASP A 43 11.34 14.69 17.18
CA ASP A 43 11.30 13.23 17.04
C ASP A 43 9.86 12.70 17.05
N PRO A 44 9.56 11.60 16.32
CA PRO A 44 10.51 10.73 15.61
C PRO A 44 10.84 11.16 14.17
N TRP A 45 10.28 12.26 13.66
CA TRP A 45 10.52 12.73 12.29
C TRP A 45 12.00 13.01 12.03
N GLN A 46 12.67 13.71 12.95
CA GLN A 46 14.10 14.01 12.82
C GLN A 46 14.95 12.75 12.74
N SER A 47 14.77 11.81 13.68
CA SER A 47 15.51 10.53 13.66
C SER A 47 15.27 9.71 12.37
N SER A 48 14.01 9.64 11.91
CA SER A 48 13.67 8.95 10.67
C SER A 48 14.29 9.63 9.44
N TRP A 49 14.28 10.97 9.41
CA TRP A 49 14.89 11.76 8.35
C TRP A 49 16.41 11.62 8.30
N ASP A 50 17.09 11.72 9.45
CA ASP A 50 18.53 11.53 9.55
C ASP A 50 18.93 10.14 9.02
N LYS A 51 18.10 9.12 9.28
CA LYS A 51 18.28 7.80 8.72
C LYS A 51 18.10 7.77 7.20
N LEU A 52 17.04 8.38 6.67
CA LEU A 52 16.79 8.48 5.22
C LEU A 52 17.96 9.18 4.49
N THR A 53 18.48 10.26 5.05
CA THR A 53 19.57 11.04 4.43
C THR A 53 20.96 10.44 4.65
N SER A 54 21.11 9.40 5.48
CA SER A 54 22.42 8.77 5.74
C SER A 54 22.66 7.48 4.96
N ILE A 55 21.62 6.85 4.40
CA ILE A 55 21.75 5.64 3.58
C ILE A 55 22.12 5.99 2.13
N SER A 56 22.80 5.06 1.45
CA SER A 56 23.21 5.22 0.04
C SER A 56 22.02 5.46 -0.90
N TYR A 57 20.88 4.82 -0.62
CA TYR A 57 19.64 4.95 -1.39
C TYR A 57 19.07 6.37 -1.37
N GLY A 58 19.41 7.19 -0.37
CA GLY A 58 18.97 8.58 -0.26
C GLY A 58 19.94 9.59 -0.88
N GLN A 59 21.04 9.18 -1.50
CA GLN A 59 22.07 10.12 -2.01
C GLN A 59 21.84 10.45 -3.49
N SER A 60 21.96 11.73 -3.86
CA SER A 60 21.78 12.20 -5.25
C SER A 60 22.79 11.65 -6.26
N ASN A 61 23.90 11.07 -5.79
CA ASN A 61 24.86 10.37 -6.62
C ASN A 61 24.57 8.86 -6.80
N TYR A 62 23.41 8.38 -6.33
CA TYR A 62 22.95 7.02 -6.58
C TYR A 62 22.84 6.75 -8.09
N THR A 63 23.32 5.59 -8.53
CA THR A 63 23.29 5.18 -9.94
C THR A 63 22.36 3.99 -10.08
N ASN A 64 21.46 4.05 -11.08
CA ASN A 64 20.50 2.97 -11.35
C ASN A 64 21.18 1.66 -11.76
N ASN A 65 20.47 0.57 -11.51
CA ASN A 65 20.85 -0.80 -11.81
C ASN A 65 19.95 -1.43 -12.88
N ALA A 66 19.33 -0.61 -13.73
CA ALA A 66 18.34 -1.06 -14.71
C ALA A 66 18.91 -2.08 -15.71
N VAL A 67 18.17 -3.19 -15.86
CA VAL A 67 18.49 -4.34 -16.71
C VAL A 67 17.30 -4.75 -17.57
N ALA A 68 17.57 -5.46 -18.67
CA ALA A 68 16.52 -5.90 -19.59
C ALA A 68 15.60 -6.99 -19.03
N ARG A 69 16.12 -7.84 -18.12
CA ARG A 69 15.36 -8.92 -17.49
C ARG A 69 15.64 -9.05 -16.01
N VAL A 70 14.57 -9.23 -15.25
CA VAL A 70 14.60 -9.43 -13.80
C VAL A 70 14.19 -10.86 -13.44
N TYR A 71 15.00 -11.53 -12.64
CA TYR A 71 14.82 -12.89 -12.14
C TYR A 71 14.79 -12.85 -10.62
N ARG A 72 13.66 -13.25 -10.02
CA ARG A 72 13.51 -13.30 -8.56
C ARG A 72 14.34 -14.41 -7.95
N ASP A 73 14.23 -15.59 -8.53
CA ASP A 73 14.90 -16.81 -8.09
C ASP A 73 15.88 -17.34 -9.14
N PRO A 74 16.92 -18.07 -8.71
CA PRO A 74 17.84 -18.73 -9.63
C PRO A 74 17.11 -19.80 -10.44
N ALA A 75 17.35 -19.82 -11.75
CA ALA A 75 16.89 -20.86 -12.66
C ALA A 75 18.09 -21.54 -13.33
N THR A 76 17.87 -22.63 -14.07
CA THR A 76 18.98 -23.33 -14.74
C THR A 76 19.72 -22.40 -15.71
N GLY A 77 20.97 -22.09 -15.37
CA GLY A 77 21.83 -21.19 -16.16
C GLY A 77 21.56 -19.69 -15.96
N ILE A 78 20.71 -19.30 -15.01
CA ILE A 78 20.34 -17.90 -14.75
C ILE A 78 20.42 -17.61 -13.25
N ASN A 79 21.20 -16.58 -12.87
CA ASN A 79 21.27 -16.10 -11.49
C ASN A 79 20.12 -15.13 -11.20
N SER A 80 19.61 -15.14 -9.96
CA SER A 80 18.68 -14.12 -9.49
C SER A 80 19.35 -12.74 -9.47
N ASN A 81 18.56 -11.72 -9.85
CA ASN A 81 19.00 -10.33 -9.90
C ASN A 81 17.90 -9.34 -9.46
N ALA A 82 16.77 -9.80 -8.90
CA ALA A 82 15.68 -8.94 -8.43
C ALA A 82 16.10 -7.87 -7.42
N GLN A 83 17.25 -8.07 -6.75
CA GLN A 83 17.81 -7.05 -5.89
C GLN A 83 18.14 -5.74 -6.57
N LEU A 84 18.49 -5.79 -7.85
CA LEU A 84 18.74 -4.58 -8.64
C LEU A 84 17.48 -3.71 -8.73
N LEU A 85 16.30 -4.33 -8.86
CA LEU A 85 15.02 -3.63 -8.95
C LEU A 85 14.57 -3.11 -7.60
N TRP A 86 14.62 -3.92 -6.54
CA TRP A 86 14.13 -3.48 -5.23
C TRP A 86 15.03 -2.40 -4.59
N HIS A 87 16.33 -2.38 -4.91
CA HIS A 87 17.26 -1.34 -4.47
C HIS A 87 16.96 -0.01 -5.18
N ASP A 88 16.70 -0.08 -6.49
CA ASP A 88 16.36 1.08 -7.30
C ASP A 88 14.97 1.64 -6.94
N ALA A 89 13.98 0.79 -6.64
CA ALA A 89 12.66 1.23 -6.17
C ALA A 89 12.76 1.98 -4.84
N ALA A 90 13.51 1.43 -3.88
CA ALA A 90 13.78 2.08 -2.59
C ALA A 90 14.51 3.43 -2.77
N ALA A 91 15.52 3.48 -3.64
CA ALA A 91 16.27 4.70 -3.93
C ALA A 91 15.39 5.76 -4.60
N ALA A 92 14.63 5.40 -5.64
CA ALA A 92 13.74 6.33 -6.34
C ALA A 92 12.71 6.97 -5.38
N PHE A 93 12.13 6.18 -4.48
CA PHE A 93 11.19 6.71 -3.48
C PHE A 93 11.88 7.62 -2.45
N ALA A 94 13.03 7.21 -1.90
CA ALA A 94 13.78 8.02 -0.95
C ALA A 94 14.23 9.36 -1.57
N LEU A 95 14.72 9.34 -2.81
CA LEU A 95 15.12 10.52 -3.57
C LEU A 95 13.92 11.42 -3.89
N GLY A 96 12.77 10.86 -4.28
CA GLY A 96 11.52 11.61 -4.47
C GLY A 96 11.06 12.32 -3.19
N LEU A 97 11.14 11.64 -2.03
CA LEU A 97 10.86 12.27 -0.74
C LEU A 97 11.84 13.40 -0.43
N ARG A 98 13.14 13.19 -0.68
CA ARG A 98 14.15 14.25 -0.51
C ARG A 98 13.84 15.47 -1.35
N TRP A 99 13.48 15.28 -2.61
CA TRP A 99 13.08 16.39 -3.46
C TRP A 99 11.88 17.15 -2.89
N LYS A 100 10.80 16.46 -2.53
CA LYS A 100 9.59 17.12 -2.00
C LYS A 100 9.84 17.86 -0.69
N ILE A 101 10.71 17.35 0.17
CA ILE A 101 10.99 17.92 1.50
C ILE A 101 12.07 19.02 1.44
N GLU A 102 13.18 18.80 0.72
CA GLU A 102 14.31 19.74 0.65
C GLU A 102 14.13 20.81 -0.46
N GLY A 103 13.41 20.48 -1.54
CA GLY A 103 13.26 21.34 -2.71
C GLY A 103 14.48 21.35 -3.65
N ASP A 104 15.47 20.48 -3.42
CA ASP A 104 16.67 20.39 -4.24
C ASP A 104 16.48 19.45 -5.44
N ALA A 105 16.59 20.00 -6.64
CA ALA A 105 16.32 19.33 -7.90
C ALA A 105 17.25 18.14 -8.17
N GLN A 106 18.44 18.08 -7.57
CA GLN A 106 19.38 16.96 -7.79
C GLN A 106 18.78 15.60 -7.35
N TYR A 107 17.89 15.59 -6.35
CA TYR A 107 17.23 14.35 -5.91
C TYR A 107 16.13 13.92 -6.89
N ALA A 108 15.38 14.88 -7.45
CA ALA A 108 14.41 14.59 -8.50
C ALA A 108 15.09 14.09 -9.77
N GLU A 109 16.24 14.67 -10.13
CA GLU A 109 17.06 14.25 -11.26
C GLU A 109 17.52 12.79 -11.10
N ALA A 110 18.05 12.43 -9.94
CA ALA A 110 18.47 11.06 -9.65
C ALA A 110 17.29 10.06 -9.65
N ALA A 111 16.15 10.42 -9.04
CA ALA A 111 14.94 9.59 -9.08
C ALA A 111 14.41 9.40 -10.52
N ALA A 112 14.36 10.47 -11.30
CA ALA A 112 13.94 10.45 -12.70
C ALA A 112 14.88 9.58 -13.56
N ALA A 113 16.20 9.64 -13.30
CA ALA A 113 17.19 8.82 -13.98
C ALA A 113 16.99 7.32 -13.71
N ILE A 114 16.60 6.93 -12.49
CA ILE A 114 16.26 5.53 -12.16
C ILE A 114 15.00 5.11 -12.94
N LEU A 115 13.90 5.85 -12.79
CA LEU A 115 12.60 5.50 -13.37
C LEU A 115 12.65 5.45 -14.90
N THR A 116 13.34 6.42 -15.51
CA THR A 116 13.53 6.48 -16.97
C THR A 116 14.41 5.32 -17.45
N ALA A 117 15.51 4.99 -16.77
CA ALA A 117 16.39 3.90 -17.17
C ALA A 117 15.70 2.52 -17.14
N TRP A 118 14.85 2.27 -16.14
CA TRP A 118 13.99 1.08 -16.13
C TRP A 118 12.95 1.12 -17.25
N GLY A 119 12.34 2.29 -17.49
CA GLY A 119 11.40 2.50 -18.58
C GLY A 119 11.99 2.15 -19.97
N GLU A 120 13.24 2.53 -20.20
CA GLU A 120 13.98 2.28 -21.44
C GLU A 120 14.48 0.84 -21.57
N LYS A 121 14.99 0.25 -20.48
CA LYS A 121 15.69 -1.03 -20.55
C LYS A 121 14.82 -2.24 -20.28
N LEU A 122 13.85 -2.18 -19.36
CA LEU A 122 13.13 -3.36 -18.92
C LEU A 122 12.25 -3.93 -20.04
N GLU A 123 12.52 -5.16 -20.42
CA GLU A 123 11.78 -5.87 -21.45
C GLU A 123 10.81 -6.88 -20.84
N ASN A 124 11.25 -7.64 -19.83
CA ASN A 124 10.42 -8.68 -19.20
C ASN A 124 10.95 -9.11 -17.83
N PHE A 125 10.17 -9.90 -17.12
CA PHE A 125 10.57 -10.64 -15.91
C PHE A 125 10.93 -12.08 -16.26
N ASP A 126 11.19 -12.90 -15.24
CA ASP A 126 11.29 -14.35 -15.38
C ASP A 126 9.98 -14.99 -15.88
N ASP A 127 10.08 -16.26 -16.28
CA ASP A 127 8.96 -17.00 -16.87
C ASP A 127 8.31 -17.98 -15.85
N VAL A 128 8.53 -17.75 -14.55
CA VAL A 128 7.97 -18.54 -13.44
C VAL A 128 6.99 -17.70 -12.61
N ASP A 129 6.22 -18.31 -11.71
CA ASP A 129 5.16 -17.61 -10.97
C ASP A 129 5.70 -16.42 -10.13
N ASP A 130 6.92 -16.53 -9.62
CA ASP A 130 7.59 -15.50 -8.82
C ASP A 130 7.74 -14.12 -9.50
N GLN A 131 7.56 -14.03 -10.82
CA GLN A 131 7.38 -12.75 -11.52
C GLN A 131 6.20 -11.94 -10.97
N TYR A 132 5.11 -12.59 -10.55
CA TYR A 132 3.90 -11.91 -10.06
C TYR A 132 4.14 -11.28 -8.68
N LEU A 133 4.97 -11.90 -7.85
CA LEU A 133 5.44 -11.26 -6.61
C LEU A 133 6.31 -10.05 -6.92
N THR A 134 7.30 -10.20 -7.79
CA THR A 134 8.23 -9.09 -8.10
C THR A 134 7.50 -7.90 -8.74
N THR A 135 6.60 -8.17 -9.68
CA THR A 135 5.81 -7.13 -10.35
C THR A 135 4.77 -6.51 -9.43
N GLY A 136 4.18 -7.25 -8.50
CA GLY A 136 3.28 -6.67 -7.51
C GLY A 136 4.02 -5.80 -6.49
N LEU A 137 5.04 -6.36 -5.83
CA LEU A 137 5.81 -5.71 -4.77
C LEU A 137 6.54 -4.47 -5.31
N GLN A 138 7.46 -4.61 -6.25
CA GLN A 138 8.20 -3.44 -6.77
C GLN A 138 7.33 -2.53 -7.65
N GLY A 139 6.21 -3.04 -8.20
CA GLY A 139 5.32 -2.25 -9.04
C GLY A 139 4.71 -1.05 -8.30
N HIS A 140 4.08 -1.30 -7.13
CA HIS A 140 3.49 -0.20 -6.36
C HIS A 140 4.56 0.76 -5.82
N GLU A 141 5.76 0.27 -5.46
CA GLU A 141 6.86 1.10 -4.97
C GLU A 141 7.36 2.08 -6.05
N LEU A 142 7.60 1.59 -7.27
CA LEU A 142 8.05 2.40 -8.40
C LEU A 142 7.00 3.45 -8.80
N VAL A 143 5.72 3.08 -8.78
CA VAL A 143 4.65 4.03 -9.10
C VAL A 143 4.53 5.10 -8.02
N ASN A 144 4.67 4.76 -6.74
CA ASN A 144 4.73 5.74 -5.66
C ASN A 144 5.93 6.69 -5.82
N ALA A 145 7.08 6.20 -6.27
CA ALA A 145 8.23 7.05 -6.57
C ALA A 145 7.99 7.97 -7.78
N ALA A 146 7.40 7.44 -8.87
CA ALA A 146 7.06 8.21 -10.06
C ALA A 146 6.03 9.30 -9.78
N GLU A 147 5.03 8.99 -8.94
CA GLU A 147 4.01 9.93 -8.49
C GLU A 147 4.63 11.09 -7.68
N LEU A 148 5.55 10.78 -6.77
CA LEU A 148 6.28 11.80 -6.01
C LEU A 148 7.06 12.77 -6.90
N ILE A 149 7.56 12.33 -8.06
CA ILE A 149 8.33 13.19 -8.96
C ILE A 149 7.56 13.64 -10.21
N ARG A 150 6.25 13.40 -10.28
CA ARG A 150 5.45 13.59 -11.51
C ARG A 150 5.50 15.01 -12.07
N ASP A 151 5.69 16.01 -11.21
CA ASP A 151 5.75 17.43 -11.51
C ASP A 151 7.19 17.96 -11.68
N TYR A 152 8.20 17.10 -11.60
CA TYR A 152 9.57 17.46 -11.97
C TYR A 152 9.66 17.60 -13.49
N ALA A 153 9.82 18.83 -13.98
CA ALA A 153 9.67 19.15 -15.40
C ALA A 153 10.42 18.20 -16.37
N PRO A 154 11.71 17.87 -16.17
CA PRO A 154 12.39 16.92 -17.07
C PRO A 154 11.78 15.51 -17.09
N PHE A 155 11.26 15.03 -15.95
CA PHE A 155 10.56 13.75 -15.89
C PHE A 155 9.18 13.85 -16.54
N ALA A 156 8.42 14.90 -16.23
CA ALA A 156 7.09 15.15 -16.81
C ALA A 156 7.10 15.25 -18.34
N GLU A 157 8.14 15.85 -18.92
CA GLU A 157 8.26 16.08 -20.37
C GLU A 157 8.45 14.79 -21.18
N SER A 158 9.16 13.79 -20.65
CA SER A 158 9.43 12.55 -21.40
C SER A 158 9.61 11.30 -20.54
N GLY A 159 10.28 11.40 -19.39
CA GLY A 159 10.54 10.27 -18.50
C GLY A 159 9.27 9.57 -18.01
N LEU A 160 8.20 10.31 -17.71
CA LEU A 160 6.93 9.76 -17.27
C LEU A 160 6.29 8.89 -18.36
N ALA A 161 6.24 9.37 -19.61
CA ALA A 161 5.69 8.59 -20.72
C ALA A 161 6.51 7.32 -21.00
N THR A 162 7.84 7.40 -20.89
CA THR A 162 8.73 6.24 -21.01
C THR A 162 8.49 5.21 -19.90
N PHE A 163 8.34 5.69 -18.66
CA PHE A 163 8.05 4.85 -17.50
C PHE A 163 6.67 4.18 -17.61
N THR A 164 5.60 4.93 -17.91
CA THR A 164 4.24 4.38 -17.98
C THR A 164 4.09 3.37 -19.12
N ALA A 165 4.67 3.62 -20.29
CA ALA A 165 4.67 2.66 -21.40
C ALA A 165 5.39 1.34 -21.05
N MET A 166 6.38 1.39 -20.15
CA MET A 166 7.04 0.21 -19.60
C MET A 166 6.21 -0.51 -18.57
N PHE A 167 5.60 0.27 -17.68
CA PHE A 167 4.75 -0.28 -16.66
C PHE A 167 3.56 -1.02 -17.25
N GLU A 168 2.89 -0.45 -18.26
CA GLU A 168 1.76 -1.08 -18.95
C GLU A 168 2.12 -2.43 -19.57
N ARG A 169 3.21 -2.48 -20.35
CA ARG A 169 3.60 -3.67 -21.11
C ARG A 169 4.18 -4.80 -20.24
N THR A 170 4.73 -4.47 -19.07
CA THR A 170 5.42 -5.45 -18.19
C THR A 170 4.66 -5.69 -16.89
N PHE A 171 4.61 -4.70 -15.99
CA PHE A 171 4.01 -4.80 -14.66
C PHE A 171 2.49 -4.97 -14.73
N LEU A 172 1.78 -3.99 -15.29
CA LEU A 172 0.31 -3.98 -15.31
C LEU A 172 -0.26 -5.22 -16.03
N ALA A 173 0.31 -5.58 -17.19
CA ALA A 173 -0.11 -6.77 -17.93
C ALA A 173 0.01 -8.05 -17.08
N LYS A 174 1.10 -8.22 -16.33
CA LYS A 174 1.29 -9.38 -15.44
C LYS A 174 0.40 -9.31 -14.20
N ASN A 175 0.24 -8.12 -13.61
CA ASN A 175 -0.62 -7.94 -12.44
C ASN A 175 -2.08 -8.29 -12.77
N LEU A 176 -2.60 -7.78 -13.89
CA LEU A 176 -3.97 -8.09 -14.34
C LEU A 176 -4.11 -9.53 -14.81
N TYR A 177 -3.09 -10.12 -15.44
CA TYR A 177 -3.12 -11.53 -15.82
C TYR A 177 -3.27 -12.45 -14.60
N PHE A 178 -2.52 -12.17 -13.53
CA PHE A 178 -2.59 -12.90 -12.27
C PHE A 178 -3.91 -12.66 -11.52
N LEU A 179 -4.34 -11.40 -11.37
CA LEU A 179 -5.62 -11.09 -10.70
C LEU A 179 -6.84 -11.61 -11.47
N ASN A 180 -6.74 -11.79 -12.78
CA ASN A 180 -7.80 -12.44 -13.58
C ASN A 180 -7.71 -13.98 -13.57
N HIS A 181 -6.90 -14.56 -12.68
CA HIS A 181 -6.71 -16.00 -12.54
C HIS A 181 -6.38 -16.72 -13.85
N SER A 182 -5.58 -16.06 -14.70
CA SER A 182 -5.27 -16.55 -16.04
C SER A 182 -4.01 -17.41 -16.07
N ALA A 183 -3.20 -17.44 -15.01
CA ALA A 183 -1.99 -18.23 -14.97
C ALA A 183 -2.32 -19.73 -14.83
N ALA A 184 -1.62 -20.58 -15.58
CA ALA A 184 -1.85 -22.02 -15.54
C ALA A 184 -1.59 -22.65 -14.15
N SER A 185 -0.73 -22.02 -13.36
CA SER A 185 -0.47 -22.38 -11.97
C SER A 185 -1.68 -22.15 -11.06
N GLU A 186 -2.61 -21.26 -11.42
CA GLU A 186 -3.86 -20.96 -10.69
C GLU A 186 -4.99 -21.96 -10.97
N HIS A 187 -4.66 -23.25 -10.98
CA HIS A 187 -5.63 -24.35 -11.13
C HIS A 187 -6.74 -24.36 -10.05
N ASN A 188 -6.58 -23.55 -9.00
CA ASN A 188 -7.58 -23.17 -8.01
C ASN A 188 -7.41 -21.66 -7.74
N VAL A 189 -8.50 -20.88 -7.78
CA VAL A 189 -8.48 -19.42 -7.55
C VAL A 189 -7.96 -19.02 -6.16
N LYS A 190 -7.92 -19.95 -5.20
CA LYS A 190 -7.34 -19.76 -3.86
C LYS A 190 -5.99 -20.45 -3.67
N HIS A 191 -5.33 -20.87 -4.75
CA HIS A 191 -4.05 -21.58 -4.67
C HIS A 191 -2.98 -20.73 -3.96
N PHE A 192 -2.75 -19.51 -4.45
CA PHE A 192 -1.76 -18.62 -3.87
C PHE A 192 -2.28 -17.93 -2.61
N PHE A 193 -1.37 -17.64 -1.68
CA PHE A 193 -1.72 -16.92 -0.46
C PHE A 193 -1.99 -15.44 -0.74
N ALA A 194 -2.69 -14.78 0.19
CA ALA A 194 -3.18 -13.41 0.06
C ALA A 194 -2.11 -12.41 -0.40
N GLY A 195 -0.88 -12.47 0.13
CA GLY A 195 0.20 -11.55 -0.22
C GLY A 195 0.51 -11.46 -1.72
N TRP A 196 0.30 -12.55 -2.46
CA TRP A 196 0.48 -12.58 -3.91
C TRP A 196 -0.52 -11.65 -4.60
N GLU A 197 -1.80 -11.75 -4.29
CA GLU A 197 -2.82 -10.91 -4.91
C GLU A 197 -2.80 -9.48 -4.33
N LEU A 198 -2.52 -9.33 -3.03
CA LEU A 198 -2.45 -8.02 -2.37
C LEU A 198 -1.42 -7.10 -3.02
N CYS A 199 -0.21 -7.59 -3.32
CA CYS A 199 0.82 -6.77 -3.96
C CYS A 199 0.49 -6.44 -5.42
N ASN A 200 -0.10 -7.38 -6.17
CA ASN A 200 -0.56 -7.12 -7.53
C ASN A 200 -1.69 -6.08 -7.55
N MET A 201 -2.64 -6.15 -6.61
CA MET A 201 -3.67 -5.12 -6.48
C MET A 201 -3.09 -3.75 -6.11
N ALA A 202 -2.12 -3.69 -5.20
CA ALA A 202 -1.48 -2.44 -4.79
C ALA A 202 -0.81 -1.75 -5.98
N SER A 203 -0.15 -2.53 -6.84
CA SER A 203 0.49 -2.09 -8.08
C SER A 203 -0.55 -1.55 -9.08
N VAL A 204 -1.62 -2.30 -9.33
CA VAL A 204 -2.72 -1.90 -10.23
C VAL A 204 -3.37 -0.59 -9.75
N MET A 205 -3.73 -0.51 -8.47
CA MET A 205 -4.34 0.68 -7.88
C MET A 205 -3.42 1.89 -8.02
N ALA A 206 -2.13 1.73 -7.70
CA ALA A 206 -1.16 2.80 -7.77
C ALA A 206 -1.05 3.34 -9.21
N PHE A 207 -0.98 2.43 -10.19
CA PHE A 207 -0.86 2.79 -11.60
C PHE A 207 -2.11 3.48 -12.14
N GLY A 208 -3.30 3.06 -11.69
CA GLY A 208 -4.57 3.72 -12.01
C GLY A 208 -4.57 5.19 -11.60
N VAL A 209 -4.07 5.51 -10.39
CA VAL A 209 -3.92 6.90 -9.95
C VAL A 209 -2.89 7.64 -10.81
N LEU A 210 -1.66 7.14 -10.96
CA LEU A 210 -0.59 7.83 -11.69
C LEU A 210 -0.99 8.24 -13.12
N THR A 211 -1.79 7.40 -13.78
CA THR A 211 -2.24 7.57 -15.17
C THR A 211 -3.62 8.20 -15.31
N ASP A 212 -4.22 8.67 -14.22
CA ASP A 212 -5.58 9.21 -14.21
C ASP A 212 -6.63 8.23 -14.80
N ASN A 213 -6.43 6.92 -14.61
CA ASN A 213 -7.24 5.85 -15.18
C ASN A 213 -8.17 5.21 -14.14
N SER A 214 -9.40 5.72 -14.07
CA SER A 214 -10.42 5.23 -13.14
C SER A 214 -10.77 3.76 -13.34
N THR A 215 -10.72 3.24 -14.57
CA THR A 215 -11.06 1.83 -14.83
C THR A 215 -10.06 0.88 -14.14
N VAL A 216 -8.77 1.23 -14.17
CA VAL A 216 -7.70 0.46 -13.54
C VAL A 216 -7.76 0.59 -12.02
N PHE A 217 -8.05 1.78 -11.50
CA PHE A 217 -8.26 2.00 -10.07
C PHE A 217 -9.47 1.22 -9.53
N ASP A 218 -10.62 1.34 -10.20
CA ASP A 218 -11.87 0.69 -9.83
C ASP A 218 -11.73 -0.83 -9.84
N TYR A 219 -11.00 -1.40 -10.80
CA TYR A 219 -10.68 -2.83 -10.82
C TYR A 219 -10.03 -3.29 -9.50
N ALA A 220 -9.03 -2.56 -9.00
CA ALA A 220 -8.36 -2.93 -7.76
C ALA A 220 -9.26 -2.77 -6.53
N VAL A 221 -10.09 -1.72 -6.49
CA VAL A 221 -11.09 -1.50 -5.43
C VAL A 221 -12.13 -2.63 -5.41
N ASP A 222 -12.67 -2.98 -6.57
CA ASP A 222 -13.68 -4.03 -6.72
C ASP A 222 -13.11 -5.41 -6.38
N TYR A 223 -11.88 -5.70 -6.82
CA TYR A 223 -11.20 -6.94 -6.47
C TYR A 223 -10.94 -7.02 -4.96
N PHE A 224 -10.46 -5.95 -4.33
CA PHE A 224 -10.29 -5.92 -2.87
C PHE A 224 -11.61 -6.26 -2.15
N LYS A 225 -12.72 -5.66 -2.59
CA LYS A 225 -14.05 -5.80 -1.96
C LYS A 225 -14.71 -7.15 -2.22
N THR A 226 -14.56 -7.69 -3.43
CA THR A 226 -15.41 -8.79 -3.95
C THR A 226 -14.68 -9.85 -4.79
N GLY A 227 -13.35 -9.75 -4.94
CA GLY A 227 -12.54 -10.71 -5.70
C GLY A 227 -12.65 -12.15 -5.20
N SER A 228 -12.41 -13.10 -6.09
CA SER A 228 -12.53 -14.54 -5.81
C SER A 228 -11.33 -15.12 -5.04
N GLY A 229 -10.15 -14.56 -5.25
CA GLY A 229 -8.90 -15.07 -4.71
C GLY A 229 -8.62 -14.64 -3.27
N ASN A 230 -7.47 -15.07 -2.74
CA ASN A 230 -7.14 -14.88 -1.32
C ASN A 230 -6.76 -13.43 -0.95
N GLY A 231 -6.45 -12.58 -1.92
CA GLY A 231 -6.19 -11.15 -1.68
C GLY A 231 -7.43 -10.33 -1.38
N ALA A 232 -8.61 -10.76 -1.86
CA ALA A 232 -9.87 -10.11 -1.51
C ALA A 232 -10.08 -10.15 0.01
N ILE A 233 -10.52 -9.04 0.60
CA ILE A 233 -10.51 -8.85 2.07
C ILE A 233 -11.30 -9.92 2.82
N ASN A 234 -12.32 -10.48 2.18
CA ASN A 234 -13.14 -11.53 2.76
C ASN A 234 -12.47 -12.90 2.86
N ASN A 235 -11.50 -13.16 1.98
CA ASN A 235 -10.69 -14.37 2.01
C ASN A 235 -9.38 -14.14 2.78
N CYS A 236 -8.78 -12.94 2.67
CA CYS A 236 -7.56 -12.57 3.39
C CYS A 236 -7.76 -12.64 4.91
N ILE A 237 -8.87 -12.09 5.42
CA ILE A 237 -9.30 -12.23 6.81
C ILE A 237 -10.47 -13.22 6.82
N SER A 238 -10.15 -14.51 6.97
CA SER A 238 -11.05 -15.62 6.61
C SER A 238 -12.16 -15.88 7.64
N ASN A 239 -11.86 -15.72 8.93
CA ASN A 239 -12.77 -16.06 10.02
C ASN A 239 -12.86 -14.94 11.04
N LEU A 240 -14.02 -14.80 11.68
CA LEU A 240 -14.16 -13.97 12.87
C LEU A 240 -14.07 -14.85 14.11
N VAL A 241 -13.23 -14.45 15.06
CA VAL A 241 -13.02 -15.15 16.32
C VAL A 241 -13.26 -14.19 17.48
N THR A 242 -13.43 -14.72 18.69
CA THR A 242 -13.67 -13.93 19.90
C THR A 242 -12.43 -13.88 20.76
N GLU A 243 -11.96 -12.68 21.08
CA GLU A 243 -10.81 -12.44 21.96
C GLU A 243 -11.02 -13.06 23.36
N PRO A 244 -10.14 -13.99 23.80
CA PRO A 244 -10.10 -14.47 25.17
C PRO A 244 -10.02 -13.32 26.19
N GLY A 245 -10.92 -13.33 27.15
CA GLY A 245 -10.93 -12.40 28.28
C GLY A 245 -11.81 -11.15 28.09
N THR A 246 -11.84 -10.56 26.89
CA THR A 246 -12.64 -9.35 26.63
C THR A 246 -13.96 -9.64 25.90
N GLY A 247 -14.03 -10.72 25.13
CA GLY A 247 -15.18 -11.02 24.27
C GLY A 247 -15.26 -10.16 22.99
N LYS A 248 -14.24 -9.35 22.69
CA LYS A 248 -14.20 -8.54 21.45
C LYS A 248 -14.02 -9.43 20.23
N ILE A 249 -14.58 -9.02 19.09
CA ILE A 249 -14.38 -9.74 17.82
C ILE A 249 -13.01 -9.35 17.25
N MET A 250 -12.29 -10.36 16.75
CA MET A 250 -11.07 -10.21 15.96
C MET A 250 -11.21 -11.02 14.66
N GLY A 251 -10.34 -10.75 13.68
CA GLY A 251 -10.32 -11.44 12.40
C GLY A 251 -9.09 -12.32 12.27
N GLN A 252 -9.27 -13.61 12.02
CA GLN A 252 -8.17 -14.53 11.73
C GLN A 252 -7.64 -14.25 10.31
N PRO A 253 -6.35 -13.88 10.16
CA PRO A 253 -5.71 -13.84 8.86
C PRO A 253 -5.50 -15.26 8.32
N GLN A 254 -5.74 -15.47 7.03
CA GLN A 254 -5.66 -16.80 6.45
C GLN A 254 -4.24 -17.38 6.43
N GLU A 255 -3.19 -16.53 6.35
CA GLU A 255 -1.79 -16.95 6.45
C GLU A 255 -1.33 -17.26 7.88
N ALA A 256 -2.15 -16.99 8.92
CA ALA A 256 -1.70 -17.09 10.31
C ALA A 256 -1.32 -18.53 10.73
N GLY A 257 -1.85 -19.55 10.03
CA GLY A 257 -1.47 -20.96 10.22
C GLY A 257 -0.18 -21.36 9.51
N ARG A 258 0.32 -20.54 8.57
CA ARG A 258 1.58 -20.76 7.85
C ARG A 258 2.77 -20.24 8.66
N ASP A 259 2.86 -18.92 8.79
CA ASP A 259 3.85 -18.22 9.59
C ASP A 259 3.48 -16.74 9.76
N GLN A 260 4.06 -16.09 10.77
CA GLN A 260 3.78 -14.69 11.07
C GLN A 260 4.52 -13.71 10.15
N GLY A 261 5.61 -14.14 9.51
CA GLY A 261 6.40 -13.29 8.62
C GLY A 261 5.64 -12.88 7.37
N HIS A 262 4.85 -13.80 6.80
CA HIS A 262 3.99 -13.53 5.65
C HIS A 262 2.64 -12.96 6.06
N THR A 263 2.09 -13.36 7.20
CA THR A 263 0.91 -12.68 7.75
C THR A 263 1.20 -11.19 7.99
N GLY A 264 2.41 -10.84 8.44
CA GLY A 264 2.86 -9.45 8.56
C GLY A 264 3.03 -8.73 7.22
N LEU A 265 3.40 -9.45 6.14
CA LEU A 265 3.43 -8.89 4.78
C LEU A 265 2.02 -8.53 4.31
N ASP A 266 1.01 -9.38 4.57
CA ASP A 266 -0.38 -9.09 4.24
C ASP A 266 -0.82 -7.75 4.84
N PHE A 267 -0.52 -7.48 6.12
CA PHE A 267 -0.87 -6.20 6.75
C PHE A 267 -0.08 -5.00 6.23
N GLN A 268 1.15 -5.20 5.77
CA GLN A 268 1.90 -4.16 5.08
C GLN A 268 1.20 -3.77 3.77
N LEU A 269 0.79 -4.76 2.97
CA LEU A 269 0.12 -4.53 1.68
C LEU A 269 -1.33 -4.04 1.83
N LEU A 270 -2.07 -4.53 2.83
CA LEU A 270 -3.40 -4.01 3.19
C LEU A 270 -3.31 -2.53 3.60
N GLY A 271 -2.26 -2.15 4.35
CA GLY A 271 -1.99 -0.76 4.69
C GLY A 271 -1.74 0.09 3.45
N VAL A 272 -0.92 -0.41 2.51
CA VAL A 272 -0.65 0.26 1.23
C VAL A 272 -1.92 0.48 0.42
N LEU A 273 -2.72 -0.58 0.20
CA LEU A 273 -3.98 -0.52 -0.54
C LEU A 273 -4.95 0.47 0.10
N ALA A 274 -5.15 0.37 1.42
CA ALA A 274 -6.10 1.21 2.12
C ALA A 274 -5.67 2.68 2.13
N GLN A 275 -4.38 2.97 2.27
CA GLN A 275 -3.87 4.34 2.28
C GLN A 275 -3.92 4.98 0.88
N GLN A 276 -3.58 4.24 -0.17
CA GLN A 276 -3.71 4.71 -1.55
C GLN A 276 -5.17 5.02 -1.89
N ALA A 277 -6.11 4.15 -1.53
CA ALA A 277 -7.53 4.38 -1.74
C ALA A 277 -8.07 5.56 -0.90
N TRP A 278 -7.66 5.64 0.37
CA TRP A 278 -8.08 6.70 1.29
C TRP A 278 -7.71 8.09 0.79
N ASN A 279 -6.50 8.23 0.23
CA ASN A 279 -6.04 9.49 -0.34
C ASN A 279 -6.78 9.88 -1.64
N GLN A 280 -7.54 8.95 -2.23
CA GLN A 280 -8.47 9.19 -3.34
C GLN A 280 -9.94 9.25 -2.89
N GLY A 281 -10.20 9.27 -1.58
CA GLY A 281 -11.56 9.36 -1.03
C GLY A 281 -12.32 8.03 -0.93
N GLU A 282 -11.67 6.89 -1.19
CA GLU A 282 -12.26 5.56 -1.05
C GLU A 282 -11.87 4.92 0.31
N ASP A 283 -12.85 4.70 1.18
CA ASP A 283 -12.62 4.22 2.56
C ASP A 283 -12.52 2.70 2.67
N LEU A 284 -11.41 2.14 2.18
CA LEU A 284 -11.12 0.71 2.36
C LEU A 284 -10.77 0.34 3.81
N TYR A 285 -10.30 1.28 4.62
CA TYR A 285 -10.06 1.07 6.05
C TYR A 285 -11.35 0.74 6.79
N GLY A 286 -12.44 1.48 6.53
CA GLY A 286 -13.75 1.25 7.12
C GLY A 286 -14.55 0.10 6.50
N TYR A 287 -14.14 -0.39 5.32
CA TYR A 287 -14.89 -1.38 4.58
C TYR A 287 -15.13 -2.68 5.36
N ASN A 288 -16.35 -3.20 5.25
CA ASN A 288 -16.80 -4.43 5.88
C ASN A 288 -16.54 -4.49 7.40
N ASN A 289 -16.97 -3.45 8.12
CA ASN A 289 -16.78 -3.27 9.56
C ASN A 289 -15.30 -3.24 9.97
N SER A 290 -14.50 -2.47 9.21
CA SER A 290 -13.06 -2.34 9.41
C SER A 290 -12.35 -3.69 9.47
N LYS A 291 -12.58 -4.54 8.46
CA LYS A 291 -12.08 -5.92 8.45
C LYS A 291 -10.55 -6.00 8.50
N ILE A 292 -9.85 -4.99 7.97
CA ILE A 292 -8.40 -4.82 8.13
C ILE A 292 -8.04 -4.67 9.63
N LEU A 293 -8.74 -3.80 10.37
CA LEU A 293 -8.50 -3.61 11.81
C LEU A 293 -8.75 -4.89 12.62
N LEU A 294 -9.83 -5.62 12.32
CA LEU A 294 -10.12 -6.89 12.99
C LEU A 294 -8.96 -7.87 12.82
N GLY A 295 -8.39 -7.95 11.61
CA GLY A 295 -7.18 -8.71 11.32
C GLY A 295 -5.95 -8.20 12.06
N ALA A 296 -5.75 -6.89 12.04
CA ALA A 296 -4.58 -6.25 12.66
C ALA A 296 -4.55 -6.49 14.17
N GLU A 297 -5.70 -6.40 14.86
CA GLU A 297 -5.82 -6.69 16.29
C GLU A 297 -5.46 -8.16 16.60
N TYR A 298 -5.92 -9.11 15.78
CA TYR A 298 -5.55 -10.52 15.93
C TYR A 298 -4.04 -10.73 15.81
N TYR A 299 -3.44 -10.22 14.72
CA TYR A 299 -2.03 -10.42 14.43
C TYR A 299 -1.15 -9.76 15.49
N ALA A 300 -1.45 -8.51 15.84
CA ALA A 300 -0.75 -7.74 16.86
C ALA A 300 -0.76 -8.47 18.20
N ARG A 301 -1.93 -8.91 18.67
CA ARG A 301 -2.08 -9.64 19.93
C ARG A 301 -1.23 -10.91 19.96
N TYR A 302 -1.30 -11.72 18.91
CA TYR A 302 -0.54 -12.96 18.83
C TYR A 302 0.97 -12.73 18.81
N ASN A 303 1.43 -11.73 18.05
CA ASN A 303 2.85 -11.40 17.92
C ASN A 303 3.41 -10.62 19.13
N LEU A 304 2.56 -10.16 20.05
CA LEU A 304 2.94 -9.70 21.40
C LEU A 304 2.97 -10.83 22.43
N ASN A 305 3.09 -12.08 21.98
CA ASN A 305 3.15 -13.29 22.81
C ASN A 305 1.85 -13.63 23.59
N ASN A 306 0.69 -13.08 23.20
CA ASN A 306 -0.60 -13.52 23.73
C ASN A 306 -1.20 -14.64 22.87
N ASP A 307 -2.08 -15.45 23.45
CA ASP A 307 -2.79 -16.50 22.70
C ASP A 307 -3.99 -15.93 21.94
N VAL A 308 -4.33 -16.52 20.81
CA VAL A 308 -5.52 -16.20 19.99
C VAL A 308 -6.26 -17.49 19.64
N PRO A 309 -7.60 -17.48 19.54
CA PRO A 309 -8.32 -18.63 19.02
C PRO A 309 -7.99 -18.82 17.54
N PHE A 310 -7.99 -20.07 17.08
CA PHE A 310 -7.78 -20.38 15.67
C PHE A 310 -8.89 -21.34 15.19
N GLU A 311 -9.63 -20.92 14.18
CA GLU A 311 -10.56 -21.77 13.44
C GLU A 311 -9.79 -22.51 12.35
N PRO A 312 -9.92 -23.85 12.23
CA PRO A 312 -9.26 -24.62 11.18
C PRO A 312 -9.49 -24.01 9.80
N TYR A 313 -8.40 -23.81 9.06
CA TYR A 313 -8.40 -23.13 7.77
C TYR A 313 -7.85 -24.04 6.67
N THR A 314 -8.43 -23.93 5.48
CA THR A 314 -7.88 -24.54 4.26
C THR A 314 -8.19 -23.66 3.05
N ASN A 315 -7.26 -23.59 2.10
CA ASN A 315 -7.48 -23.01 0.77
C ASN A 315 -7.69 -24.07 -0.32
N GLY A 316 -7.86 -25.35 0.07
CA GLY A 316 -7.95 -26.50 -0.81
C GLY A 316 -6.60 -27.10 -1.22
N ILE A 317 -5.48 -26.43 -0.93
CA ILE A 317 -4.11 -26.92 -1.20
C ILE A 317 -3.38 -27.23 0.11
N VAL A 318 -3.47 -26.32 1.07
CA VAL A 318 -2.92 -26.47 2.43
C VAL A 318 -4.04 -26.48 3.46
N SER A 319 -3.75 -27.02 4.64
CA SER A 319 -4.68 -27.02 5.78
C SER A 319 -3.91 -26.73 7.06
N TYR A 320 -4.45 -25.86 7.90
CA TYR A 320 -3.90 -25.52 9.21
C TYR A 320 -4.97 -25.72 10.27
N THR A 321 -4.58 -26.27 11.41
CA THR A 321 -5.46 -26.51 12.56
C THR A 321 -5.11 -25.65 13.77
N GLU A 322 -4.03 -24.89 13.68
CA GLU A 322 -3.56 -23.99 14.72
C GLU A 322 -2.81 -22.78 14.11
N VAL A 323 -2.69 -21.72 14.89
CA VAL A 323 -1.85 -20.57 14.55
C VAL A 323 -0.37 -20.94 14.67
N SER A 324 0.44 -20.55 13.70
CA SER A 324 1.85 -20.94 13.62
C SER A 324 2.74 -20.04 14.47
N ASN A 325 3.58 -20.66 15.31
CA ASN A 325 4.65 -19.96 16.04
C ASN A 325 5.85 -19.59 15.15
N ASN A 326 5.88 -20.03 13.88
CA ASN A 326 6.97 -19.67 12.97
C ASN A 326 7.02 -18.16 12.76
N SER A 327 8.20 -17.58 12.94
CA SER A 327 8.44 -16.14 12.84
C SER A 327 7.62 -15.29 13.83
N ARG A 328 7.07 -15.86 14.91
CA ARG A 328 6.28 -15.09 15.89
C ARG A 328 7.08 -13.93 16.47
N GLY A 329 6.47 -12.74 16.49
CA GLY A 329 7.13 -11.48 16.81
C GLY A 329 7.78 -10.80 15.61
N SER A 330 7.68 -11.34 14.39
CA SER A 330 8.23 -10.70 13.19
C SER A 330 7.61 -9.34 12.96
N TYR A 331 8.43 -8.30 12.86
CA TYR A 331 7.99 -6.93 12.63
C TYR A 331 8.35 -6.46 11.22
N ARG A 332 7.49 -5.62 10.63
CA ARG A 332 7.65 -4.96 9.33
C ARG A 332 7.05 -3.53 9.43
N PRO A 333 7.43 -2.58 8.56
CA PRO A 333 6.78 -1.27 8.52
C PRO A 333 5.30 -1.39 8.15
N THR A 334 4.44 -0.53 8.72
CA THR A 334 2.99 -0.30 8.45
C THR A 334 2.24 0.03 9.74
N TRP A 335 2.83 -0.19 10.92
CA TRP A 335 2.06 -0.13 12.17
C TRP A 335 1.89 1.30 12.68
N GLU A 336 2.81 2.21 12.36
CA GLU A 336 2.56 3.65 12.48
C GLU A 336 1.35 4.06 11.63
N LEU A 337 1.28 3.60 10.36
CA LEU A 337 0.16 3.88 9.45
C LEU A 337 -1.18 3.36 9.99
N LEU A 338 -1.25 2.07 10.33
CA LEU A 338 -2.48 1.45 10.81
C LEU A 338 -2.98 2.12 12.11
N TYR A 339 -2.08 2.38 13.06
CA TYR A 339 -2.47 3.04 14.30
C TYR A 339 -2.84 4.52 14.10
N ALA A 340 -2.12 5.25 13.25
CA ALA A 340 -2.46 6.63 12.90
C ALA A 340 -3.86 6.72 12.29
N HIS A 341 -4.19 5.83 11.35
CA HIS A 341 -5.52 5.82 10.76
C HIS A 341 -6.61 5.44 11.79
N TYR A 342 -6.51 4.26 12.40
CA TYR A 342 -7.60 3.75 13.26
C TYR A 342 -7.65 4.43 14.63
N GLY A 343 -6.54 4.40 15.35
CA GLY A 343 -6.47 4.87 16.73
C GLY A 343 -6.50 6.39 16.86
N GLN A 344 -5.96 7.11 15.88
CA GLN A 344 -5.82 8.58 15.95
C GLN A 344 -6.83 9.31 15.07
N ILE A 345 -6.91 9.01 13.76
CA ILE A 345 -7.81 9.72 12.83
C ILE A 345 -9.27 9.31 13.04
N LYS A 346 -9.56 8.01 13.07
CA LYS A 346 -10.92 7.49 13.28
C LYS A 346 -11.31 7.43 14.77
N GLY A 347 -10.33 7.47 15.67
CA GLY A 347 -10.55 7.40 17.12
C GLY A 347 -11.22 6.10 17.59
N VAL A 348 -11.08 5.02 16.82
CA VAL A 348 -11.63 3.71 17.19
C VAL A 348 -10.67 2.97 18.14
N ASP A 349 -11.23 2.09 18.96
CA ASP A 349 -10.46 1.32 19.92
C ASP A 349 -9.60 0.26 19.21
N ALA A 350 -8.28 0.47 19.20
CA ALA A 350 -7.28 -0.37 18.53
C ALA A 350 -6.10 -0.69 19.48
N PRO A 351 -6.35 -1.34 20.64
CA PRO A 351 -5.36 -1.50 21.70
C PRO A 351 -4.17 -2.36 21.26
N TRP A 352 -4.40 -3.48 20.57
CA TRP A 352 -3.30 -4.36 20.16
C TRP A 352 -2.51 -3.73 19.03
N THR A 353 -3.17 -3.09 18.07
CA THR A 353 -2.51 -2.33 17.01
C THR A 353 -1.61 -1.23 17.59
N LYS A 354 -2.06 -0.53 18.64
CA LYS A 354 -1.26 0.47 19.37
C LYS A 354 -0.03 -0.14 20.02
N GLU A 355 -0.21 -1.20 20.80
CA GLU A 355 0.88 -1.87 21.50
C GLU A 355 1.90 -2.45 20.52
N TYR A 356 1.42 -3.02 19.42
CA TYR A 356 2.28 -3.61 18.42
C TYR A 356 3.02 -2.54 17.61
N ARG A 357 2.42 -1.38 17.31
CA ARG A 357 3.15 -0.21 16.80
C ARG A 357 4.29 0.18 17.74
N ASN A 358 4.04 0.25 19.05
CA ASN A 358 5.11 0.58 20.01
C ASN A 358 6.22 -0.47 20.01
N TYR A 359 5.86 -1.76 19.90
CA TYR A 359 6.79 -2.86 19.75
C TYR A 359 7.64 -2.72 18.48
N THR A 360 7.03 -2.53 17.31
CA THR A 360 7.76 -2.44 16.03
C THR A 360 8.69 -1.23 16.00
N VAL A 361 8.24 -0.06 16.47
CA VAL A 361 9.06 1.15 16.60
C VAL A 361 10.26 0.89 17.51
N THR A 362 10.06 0.21 18.64
CA THR A 362 11.16 -0.16 19.54
C THR A 362 12.16 -1.10 18.86
N MET A 363 11.66 -2.13 18.18
CA MET A 363 12.49 -3.11 17.48
C MET A 363 13.27 -2.51 16.30
N MET A 364 12.77 -1.43 15.70
CA MET A 364 13.45 -0.69 14.62
C MET A 364 14.38 0.42 15.13
N GLY A 365 14.58 0.54 16.45
CA GLY A 365 15.53 1.48 17.03
C GLY A 365 14.96 2.86 17.36
N GLY A 366 13.65 2.96 17.57
CA GLY A 366 12.98 4.17 18.05
C GLY A 366 12.16 4.92 17.00
N PHE A 367 12.18 4.49 15.75
CA PHE A 367 11.34 4.98 14.68
C PHE A 367 11.08 3.87 13.64
N GLU A 368 9.94 3.91 12.96
CA GLU A 368 9.64 3.06 11.83
C GLU A 368 10.35 3.59 10.57
N GLY A 369 11.43 2.91 10.18
CA GLY A 369 12.17 3.19 8.95
C GLY A 369 11.53 2.57 7.71
N GLY A 370 12.23 2.63 6.58
CA GLY A 370 11.75 2.12 5.30
C GLY A 370 12.76 1.26 4.56
N ALA A 371 12.44 0.90 3.32
CA ALA A 371 13.31 0.08 2.48
C ALA A 371 14.75 0.65 2.46
N GLY A 372 15.73 -0.24 2.70
CA GLY A 372 17.16 0.13 2.82
C GLY A 372 17.61 0.66 4.19
N SER A 373 16.72 0.89 5.16
CA SER A 373 17.09 1.46 6.47
C SER A 373 17.39 0.41 7.56
N TRP A 374 16.93 -0.83 7.39
CA TRP A 374 16.94 -1.88 8.42
C TRP A 374 17.59 -3.19 7.94
N GLY A 375 18.43 -3.07 6.91
CA GLY A 375 19.36 -4.07 6.37
C GLY A 375 18.86 -4.81 5.13
N GLU A 376 19.63 -5.79 4.67
CA GLU A 376 19.40 -6.45 3.37
C GLU A 376 18.45 -7.66 3.42
N GLY A 377 17.96 -8.05 2.24
CA GLY A 377 17.12 -9.22 1.99
C GLY A 377 15.73 -8.85 1.47
N SER A 378 15.19 -9.67 0.55
CA SER A 378 13.91 -9.43 -0.14
C SER A 378 12.79 -8.90 0.78
N GLY A 379 12.56 -9.58 1.92
CA GLY A 379 11.52 -9.23 2.87
C GLY A 379 11.59 -7.83 3.49
N ARG A 380 12.75 -7.16 3.40
CA ARG A 380 12.97 -5.79 3.90
C ARG A 380 12.75 -4.72 2.82
N TYR A 381 12.49 -5.16 1.60
CA TYR A 381 12.17 -4.37 0.42
C TYR A 381 10.83 -4.83 -0.21
N ASP A 382 9.98 -5.54 0.53
CA ASP A 382 8.62 -5.89 0.09
C ASP A 382 7.65 -4.68 0.20
N GLY A 383 8.10 -3.54 0.73
CA GLY A 383 7.33 -2.32 0.85
C GLY A 383 8.18 -1.12 1.30
N LEU A 384 7.71 0.09 0.99
CA LEU A 384 8.48 1.33 1.17
C LEU A 384 8.76 1.71 2.63
N GLY A 385 7.78 1.53 3.52
CA GLY A 385 7.89 1.89 4.95
C GLY A 385 7.94 3.40 5.21
N TRP A 386 8.88 3.84 6.06
CA TRP A 386 9.05 5.24 6.50
C TRP A 386 7.90 5.78 7.37
N GLY A 387 7.20 4.92 8.10
CA GLY A 387 5.98 5.32 8.80
C GLY A 387 6.16 6.38 9.88
N SER A 388 7.30 6.46 10.55
CA SER A 388 7.52 7.55 11.52
C SER A 388 7.69 8.91 10.84
N LEU A 389 8.19 8.93 9.60
CA LEU A 389 8.26 10.15 8.80
C LEU A 389 6.89 10.47 8.21
N LEU A 390 6.24 9.47 7.60
CA LEU A 390 5.06 9.64 6.78
C LEU A 390 3.74 9.66 7.54
N TYR A 391 3.62 8.99 8.68
CA TYR A 391 2.31 8.73 9.30
C TYR A 391 2.26 8.97 10.81
N HIS A 392 3.39 9.23 11.47
CA HIS A 392 3.36 9.66 12.87
C HIS A 392 2.57 10.96 13.00
N LEU A 393 1.72 11.04 14.03
CA LEU A 393 0.86 12.18 14.32
C LEU A 393 0.95 12.54 15.82
N ASP A 394 1.25 13.81 16.10
CA ASP A 394 1.04 14.40 17.43
C ASP A 394 -0.39 14.93 17.58
N PRO A 395 -0.85 15.29 18.80
CA PRO A 395 -2.20 15.77 19.03
C PRO A 395 -2.66 16.92 18.11
N GLU A 396 -1.76 17.84 17.73
CA GLU A 396 -2.05 18.94 16.81
C GLU A 396 -2.33 18.45 15.37
N ASP A 397 -1.59 17.42 14.93
CA ASP A 397 -1.75 16.83 13.61
C ASP A 397 -3.10 16.08 13.52
N ILE A 398 -3.49 15.40 14.60
CA ILE A 398 -4.79 14.70 14.70
C ILE A 398 -5.95 15.68 14.58
N ALA A 399 -5.88 16.82 15.29
CA ALA A 399 -6.91 17.85 15.22
C ALA A 399 -7.07 18.40 13.80
N THR A 400 -5.96 18.53 13.07
CA THR A 400 -5.97 18.95 11.66
C THR A 400 -6.58 17.89 10.74
N ALA A 401 -6.20 16.63 10.91
CA ALA A 401 -6.71 15.51 10.10
C ALA A 401 -8.23 15.28 10.30
N GLY A 402 -8.72 15.40 11.54
CA GLY A 402 -10.15 15.27 11.86
C GLY A 402 -11.04 16.34 11.21
N ASN A 403 -10.52 17.55 11.01
CA ASN A 403 -11.26 18.62 10.33
C ASN A 403 -11.37 18.35 8.81
N ASN A 404 -10.37 17.72 8.20
CA ASN A 404 -10.39 17.38 6.78
C ASN A 404 -11.32 16.20 6.47
N SER A 405 -11.43 15.21 7.36
CA SER A 405 -12.37 14.08 7.18
C SER A 405 -13.84 14.49 7.34
N LEU A 406 -14.14 15.46 8.22
CA LEU A 406 -15.47 16.08 8.35
C LEU A 406 -15.85 16.93 7.13
N ALA A 407 -14.87 17.57 6.47
CA ALA A 407 -15.13 18.30 5.23
C ALA A 407 -15.45 17.37 4.04
N ALA A 408 -14.72 16.25 3.90
CA ALA A 408 -14.94 15.25 2.85
C ALA A 408 -16.24 14.45 3.01
N SER A 409 -16.66 14.17 4.24
CA SER A 409 -17.95 13.52 4.53
C SER A 409 -19.15 14.45 4.26
N ASN A 410 -18.99 15.76 4.44
CA ASN A 410 -20.04 16.73 4.12
C ASN A 410 -20.18 17.00 2.61
N SER A 411 -19.12 16.79 1.80
CA SER A 411 -19.20 16.94 0.33
C SER A 411 -19.80 15.73 -0.38
N THR A 412 -19.84 14.56 0.27
CA THR A 412 -20.48 13.34 -0.25
C THR A 412 -21.94 13.20 0.18
N GLY A 413 -22.37 13.94 1.21
CA GLY A 413 -23.75 13.99 1.69
C GLY A 413 -24.65 14.95 0.90
N THR A 414 -24.92 14.68 -0.38
CA THR A 414 -26.04 15.37 -1.06
C THR A 414 -27.35 14.80 -0.51
N THR A 415 -27.99 15.59 0.35
CA THR A 415 -29.28 15.30 0.98
C THR A 415 -30.35 15.09 -0.08
N ILE A 416 -30.85 13.86 -0.21
CA ILE A 416 -32.13 13.61 -0.89
C ILE A 416 -33.22 14.17 0.01
N ALA A 417 -33.61 15.42 -0.27
CA ALA A 417 -34.80 16.01 0.34
C ALA A 417 -36.02 15.19 -0.11
N SER A 418 -36.66 14.52 0.85
CA SER A 418 -37.91 13.82 0.66
C SER A 418 -39.01 14.80 0.28
N VAL A 419 -39.47 14.77 -0.97
CA VAL A 419 -40.65 15.52 -1.40
C VAL A 419 -41.87 14.80 -0.85
N SER A 420 -42.45 15.38 0.20
CA SER A 420 -43.80 15.14 0.67
C SER A 420 -44.80 15.57 -0.41
N THR A 421 -45.48 14.61 -1.04
CA THR A 421 -46.71 14.91 -1.78
C THR A 421 -47.90 14.69 -0.85
N SER A 422 -48.47 15.80 -0.36
CA SER A 422 -49.81 15.83 0.21
C SER A 422 -50.82 16.30 -0.85
N LYS A 423 -51.94 15.57 -0.89
CA LYS A 423 -53.20 15.73 -1.65
C LYS A 423 -53.26 15.15 -3.06
#